data_AF-A0A451C202-F1
#
_entry.id   AF-A0A451C202-F1
#
_cell.length_a   1.000
_cell.length_b   1.000
_cell.length_c   1.000
_cell.angle_alpha   90.00
_cell.angle_beta   90.00
_cell.angle_gamma   90.00
#
_symmetry.space_group_name_H-M   'P 1'
#
loop_
_entity.id
_entity.type
_entity.pdbx_description
1 polymer ?
#
loop_
_entity_poly.entity_id
_entity_poly.type
_entity_poly.pdbx_seq_one_letter_code
_entity_poly.pdbx_strand_id
1 'polypeptide(L)'
;RRAVCGRTARTVRREGRAKTRPYPYPDPIPIGWQQICNTTVFLLLVTDTITLPAGFAFYEPDPVRTAWVKQNKKLKKQGIPKSERPPEPARRPEYSTKAELGLQLLGRFKQHHRTVTVQCVLADALYGTDAFMETASALFGGVQVISQLRVNNNVRFRNRTVSVAEKLSLMQKSNCAS
;
A
#
# COMPACT_ATOMS: atom_id res chain seq x y z
N ARG A 1 30.06 29.58 -2.22
CA ARG A 1 30.18 29.91 -3.66
C ARG A 1 28.98 29.30 -4.38
N ARG A 2 28.13 30.12 -5.03
CA ARG A 2 27.10 29.65 -5.97
C ARG A 2 27.73 29.53 -7.35
N ALA A 3 27.31 28.55 -8.14
CA ALA A 3 27.16 28.67 -9.59
C ALA A 3 26.11 27.68 -10.08
N VAL A 4 25.39 28.09 -11.13
CA VAL A 4 24.09 27.61 -11.60
C VAL A 4 24.24 26.95 -12.97
N CYS A 5 23.23 26.15 -13.34
CA CYS A 5 22.71 25.94 -14.71
C CYS A 5 23.21 24.75 -15.53
N GLY A 6 22.25 23.97 -16.01
CA GLY A 6 22.41 23.01 -17.11
C GLY A 6 21.11 22.26 -17.38
N ARG A 7 20.16 22.88 -18.09
CA ARG A 7 19.01 22.20 -18.70
C ARG A 7 19.51 21.34 -19.87
N THR A 8 19.12 20.08 -19.92
CA THR A 8 19.01 19.35 -21.20
C THR A 8 17.83 18.40 -21.15
N ALA A 9 16.68 18.89 -21.61
CA ALA A 9 15.56 18.04 -21.98
C ALA A 9 15.93 17.29 -23.28
N ARG A 10 15.96 15.97 -23.24
CA ARG A 10 15.90 15.15 -24.46
C ARG A 10 14.48 14.60 -24.61
N THR A 11 13.67 15.31 -25.38
CA THR A 11 12.43 14.80 -25.96
C THR A 11 12.77 13.75 -27.00
N VAL A 12 12.60 12.47 -26.65
CA VAL A 12 12.52 11.41 -27.65
C VAL A 12 11.09 11.39 -28.19
N ARG A 13 10.93 11.97 -29.39
CA ARG A 13 9.76 11.77 -30.25
C ARG A 13 9.67 10.26 -30.54
N ARG A 14 8.66 9.57 -30.01
CA ARG A 14 8.21 8.31 -30.58
C ARG A 14 7.06 8.62 -31.53
N GLU A 15 7.40 8.64 -32.82
CA GLU A 15 6.44 8.53 -33.90
C GLU A 15 5.59 7.26 -33.74
N GLY A 16 4.30 7.41 -34.04
CA GLY A 16 3.40 6.37 -34.52
C GLY A 16 3.23 5.14 -33.63
N ARG A 17 2.26 5.17 -32.70
CA ARG A 17 1.60 3.93 -32.27
C ARG A 17 0.13 3.98 -32.65
N ALA A 18 -0.23 2.99 -33.45
CA ALA A 18 -1.51 2.81 -34.10
C ALA A 18 -2.73 3.01 -33.20
N LYS A 19 -3.80 3.49 -33.85
CA LYS A 19 -5.16 3.76 -33.37
C LYS A 19 -5.60 2.78 -32.27
N THR A 20 -6.04 3.33 -31.14
CA THR A 20 -6.74 2.61 -30.08
C THR A 20 -8.02 2.01 -30.63
N ARG A 21 -8.13 0.67 -30.63
CA ARG A 21 -9.41 -0.01 -30.73
C ARG A 21 -10.17 0.17 -29.40
N PRO A 22 -11.49 0.40 -29.42
CA PRO A 22 -12.31 0.36 -28.21
C PRO A 22 -12.35 -1.09 -27.70
N TYR A 23 -12.27 -1.31 -26.39
CA TYR A 23 -12.24 -2.65 -25.81
C TYR A 23 -13.65 -3.26 -25.75
N PRO A 24 -13.89 -4.39 -26.42
CA PRO A 24 -14.77 -5.44 -25.91
C PRO A 24 -13.89 -6.55 -25.33
N TYR A 25 -14.26 -7.10 -24.17
CA TYR A 25 -13.64 -8.33 -23.68
C TYR A 25 -14.29 -9.52 -24.41
N PRO A 26 -13.48 -10.44 -24.95
CA PRO A 26 -13.76 -11.85 -24.71
C PRO A 26 -12.50 -12.74 -24.53
N ASP A 27 -12.68 -13.80 -23.73
CA ASP A 27 -11.95 -15.09 -23.67
C ASP A 27 -10.61 -15.23 -22.91
N PRO A 28 -10.29 -16.46 -22.42
CA PRO A 28 -9.30 -16.71 -21.36
C PRO A 28 -7.88 -16.41 -21.82
N ILE A 29 -7.11 -15.76 -20.94
CA ILE A 29 -5.76 -15.28 -21.22
C ILE A 29 -4.84 -16.48 -21.52
N PRO A 30 -4.13 -16.51 -22.67
CA PRO A 30 -3.17 -17.55 -22.98
C PRO A 30 -2.01 -17.56 -21.98
N ILE A 31 -1.60 -18.75 -21.60
CA ILE A 31 -0.48 -19.07 -20.71
C ILE A 31 0.81 -18.54 -21.35
N GLY A 32 1.20 -17.30 -21.04
CA GLY A 32 2.37 -16.67 -21.65
C GLY A 32 2.55 -15.18 -21.39
N TRP A 33 1.51 -14.49 -20.91
CA TRP A 33 1.61 -13.09 -20.46
C TRP A 33 0.84 -12.88 -19.17
N GLN A 34 1.24 -13.60 -18.12
CA GLN A 34 0.90 -13.19 -16.76
C GLN A 34 1.61 -11.87 -16.51
N GLN A 35 0.84 -10.81 -16.24
CA GLN A 35 1.37 -9.64 -15.57
C GLN A 35 1.74 -10.09 -14.15
N ILE A 36 2.97 -10.64 -14.01
CA ILE A 36 3.51 -11.27 -12.81
C ILE A 36 3.31 -10.34 -11.62
N CYS A 37 2.92 -10.93 -10.50
CA CYS A 37 2.67 -10.32 -9.21
C CYS A 37 3.89 -9.47 -8.78
N ASN A 38 3.92 -8.17 -9.08
CA ASN A 38 5.06 -7.30 -8.77
C ASN A 38 5.19 -6.95 -7.28
N THR A 39 4.35 -7.51 -6.41
CA THR A 39 4.44 -7.26 -4.97
C THR A 39 4.31 -8.56 -4.21
N THR A 40 5.36 -8.86 -3.45
CA THR A 40 5.37 -9.92 -2.43
C THR A 40 5.20 -9.28 -1.06
N VAL A 41 4.33 -9.86 -0.25
CA VAL A 41 4.16 -9.53 1.17
C VAL A 41 4.94 -10.57 1.96
N PHE A 42 5.85 -10.11 2.82
CA PHE A 42 6.64 -10.99 3.68
C PHE A 42 6.21 -10.86 5.14
N LEU A 43 6.26 -11.98 5.85
CA LEU A 43 6.23 -12.05 7.30
C LEU A 43 7.60 -12.50 7.80
N LEU A 44 8.23 -11.67 8.62
CA LEU A 44 9.53 -11.94 9.23
C LEU A 44 9.34 -12.16 10.73
N LEU A 45 9.87 -13.26 11.26
CA LEU A 45 10.01 -13.49 12.68
C LEU A 45 11.38 -12.94 13.11
N VAL A 46 11.36 -11.94 13.98
CA VAL A 46 12.56 -11.32 14.54
C VAL A 46 12.71 -11.78 15.98
N THR A 47 13.86 -12.34 16.32
CA THR A 47 14.28 -12.65 17.69
C THR A 47 15.54 -11.88 18.03
N ASP A 48 16.00 -11.98 19.28
CA ASP A 48 17.22 -11.29 19.72
C ASP A 48 18.49 -11.77 19.01
N THR A 49 18.45 -12.98 18.42
CA THR A 49 19.61 -13.63 17.81
C THR A 49 19.52 -13.71 16.29
N ILE A 50 18.33 -13.98 15.75
CA ILE A 50 18.15 -14.25 14.32
C ILE A 50 16.87 -13.64 13.78
N THR A 51 16.85 -13.40 12.48
CA THR A 51 15.63 -13.04 11.74
C THR A 51 15.34 -14.13 10.72
N LEU A 52 14.12 -14.67 10.76
CA LEU A 52 13.69 -15.78 9.91
C LEU A 52 12.50 -15.36 9.05
N PRO A 53 12.46 -15.70 7.75
CA PRO A 53 11.25 -15.56 6.95
C PRO A 53 10.23 -16.61 7.41
N ALA A 54 9.15 -16.16 8.04
CA ALA A 54 8.09 -17.04 8.54
C ALA A 54 7.02 -17.33 7.48
N GLY A 55 6.88 -16.46 6.48
CA GLY A 55 5.96 -16.69 5.36
C GLY A 55 5.97 -15.57 4.33
N PHE A 56 5.35 -15.83 3.19
CA PHE A 56 5.13 -14.84 2.15
C PHE A 56 3.82 -15.09 1.40
N ALA A 57 3.31 -14.04 0.76
CA ALA A 57 2.16 -14.10 -0.13
C ALA A 57 2.38 -13.18 -1.34
N PHE A 58 1.87 -13.58 -2.49
CA PHE A 58 1.88 -12.75 -3.69
C PHE A 58 0.61 -11.92 -3.75
N TYR A 59 0.77 -10.61 -3.97
CA TYR A 59 -0.36 -9.72 -4.20
C TYR A 59 -0.73 -9.71 -5.68
N GLU A 60 -1.96 -10.10 -5.96
CA GLU A 60 -2.54 -10.07 -7.29
C GLU A 60 -3.60 -8.96 -7.35
N PRO A 61 -3.33 -7.86 -8.10
CA PRO A 61 -4.31 -6.81 -8.22
C PRO A 61 -5.47 -7.26 -9.10
N ASP A 62 -6.69 -6.93 -8.70
CA ASP A 62 -7.90 -7.14 -9.52
C ASP A 62 -7.70 -6.48 -10.91
N PRO A 63 -7.77 -7.26 -12.01
CA PRO A 63 -7.52 -6.74 -13.35
C PRO A 63 -8.56 -5.71 -13.79
N VAL A 64 -9.82 -5.88 -13.37
CA VAL A 64 -10.93 -4.98 -13.72
C VAL A 64 -10.75 -3.64 -13.01
N ARG A 65 -10.48 -3.66 -11.70
CA ARG A 65 -10.18 -2.42 -10.95
C ARG A 65 -8.92 -1.75 -11.45
N THR A 66 -7.89 -2.52 -11.81
CA THR A 66 -6.64 -1.97 -12.36
C THR A 66 -6.88 -1.26 -13.70
N ALA A 67 -7.68 -1.84 -14.58
CA ALA A 67 -8.07 -1.21 -15.84
C ALA A 67 -8.86 0.08 -15.59
N TRP A 68 -9.82 0.04 -14.67
CA TRP A 68 -10.61 1.21 -14.28
C TRP A 68 -9.75 2.34 -13.72
N VAL A 69 -8.81 2.07 -12.80
CA VAL A 69 -7.90 3.09 -12.24
C VAL A 69 -7.07 3.76 -13.34
N LYS A 70 -6.57 2.97 -14.31
CA LYS A 70 -5.83 3.51 -15.46
C LYS A 70 -6.69 4.45 -16.30
N GLN A 71 -7.94 4.07 -16.59
CA GLN A 71 -8.87 4.90 -17.35
C GLN A 71 -9.28 6.16 -16.58
N ASN A 72 -9.68 6.01 -15.31
CA ASN A 72 -10.07 7.12 -14.44
C ASN A 72 -8.93 8.15 -14.29
N LYS A 73 -7.67 7.71 -14.21
CA LYS A 73 -6.50 8.60 -14.22
C LYS A 73 -6.35 9.37 -15.54
N LYS A 74 -6.68 8.77 -16.68
CA LYS A 74 -6.69 9.46 -17.99
C LYS A 74 -7.82 10.50 -18.04
N LEU A 75 -9.04 10.14 -17.65
CA LEU A 75 -10.19 11.04 -17.63
C LEU A 75 -9.96 12.23 -16.67
N LYS A 76 -9.37 11.98 -15.50
CA LYS A 76 -8.99 13.04 -14.55
C LYS A 76 -7.96 14.01 -15.17
N LYS A 77 -6.99 13.51 -15.94
CA LYS A 77 -6.01 14.36 -16.65
C LYS A 77 -6.65 15.17 -17.78
N GLN A 78 -7.74 14.68 -18.36
CA GLN A 78 -8.53 15.38 -19.38
C GLN A 78 -9.51 16.39 -18.79
N GLY A 79 -9.56 16.55 -17.45
CA GLY A 79 -10.45 17.50 -16.79
C GLY A 79 -11.90 17.03 -16.63
N ILE A 80 -12.23 15.80 -17.03
CA ILE A 80 -13.60 15.28 -16.96
C ILE A 80 -14.03 15.22 -15.49
N PRO A 81 -15.19 15.76 -15.10
CA PRO A 81 -15.67 15.77 -13.70
C PRO A 81 -15.99 14.36 -13.21
N LYS A 82 -15.97 14.14 -11.88
CA LYS A 82 -16.15 12.81 -11.28
C LYS A 82 -17.52 12.18 -11.63
N SER A 83 -18.56 12.99 -11.81
CA SER A 83 -19.92 12.57 -12.19
C SER A 83 -19.98 11.88 -13.54
N GLU A 84 -19.14 12.29 -14.49
CA GLU A 84 -19.11 11.74 -15.86
C GLU A 84 -18.12 10.59 -16.02
N ARG A 85 -17.34 10.27 -14.98
CA ARG A 85 -16.40 9.15 -15.02
C ARG A 85 -17.13 7.84 -14.73
N PRO A 86 -16.68 6.72 -15.32
CA PRO A 86 -17.26 5.42 -15.02
C PRO A 86 -17.21 5.14 -13.51
N PRO A 87 -18.27 4.55 -12.92
CA PRO A 87 -18.28 4.19 -11.51
C PRO A 87 -17.17 3.19 -11.18
N GLU A 88 -16.68 3.23 -9.94
CA GLU A 88 -15.67 2.28 -9.48
C GLU A 88 -16.27 0.86 -9.42
N PRO A 89 -15.62 -0.15 -10.04
CA PRO A 89 -16.12 -1.51 -9.98
C PRO A 89 -16.06 -2.04 -8.55
N ALA A 90 -17.05 -2.87 -8.20
CA ALA A 90 -17.14 -3.51 -6.89
C ALA A 90 -15.89 -4.34 -6.59
N ARG A 91 -15.52 -4.43 -5.31
CA ARG A 91 -14.42 -5.30 -4.89
C ARG A 91 -14.82 -6.76 -5.04
N ARG A 92 -13.97 -7.52 -5.70
CA ARG A 92 -14.10 -8.97 -5.85
C ARG A 92 -13.39 -9.68 -4.70
N PRO A 93 -14.07 -10.57 -3.94
CA PRO A 93 -13.47 -11.31 -2.82
C PRO A 93 -12.23 -12.14 -3.20
N GLU A 94 -12.17 -12.60 -4.46
CA GLU A 94 -11.06 -13.40 -4.98
C GLU A 94 -9.70 -12.66 -4.98
N TYR A 95 -9.71 -11.32 -4.95
CA TYR A 95 -8.49 -10.50 -4.98
C TYR A 95 -8.28 -9.80 -3.64
N SER A 96 -7.55 -10.45 -2.74
CA SER A 96 -7.25 -9.90 -1.42
C SER A 96 -6.38 -8.64 -1.51
N THR A 97 -6.66 -7.69 -0.62
CA THR A 97 -5.78 -6.52 -0.45
C THR A 97 -4.46 -6.93 0.22
N LYS A 98 -3.42 -6.11 0.08
CA LYS A 98 -2.12 -6.35 0.75
C LYS A 98 -2.27 -6.47 2.27
N ALA A 99 -3.15 -5.67 2.87
CA ALA A 99 -3.44 -5.70 4.30
C ALA A 99 -4.10 -7.03 4.70
N GLU A 100 -5.09 -7.49 3.93
CA GLU A 100 -5.72 -8.80 4.14
C GLU A 100 -4.72 -9.95 4.01
N LEU A 101 -3.84 -9.91 3.00
CA LEU A 101 -2.76 -10.89 2.87
C LEU A 101 -1.83 -10.89 4.09
N GLY A 102 -1.48 -9.71 4.61
CA GLY A 102 -0.71 -9.59 5.86
C GLY A 102 -1.42 -10.23 7.05
N LEU A 103 -2.72 -9.98 7.24
CA LEU A 103 -3.52 -10.60 8.29
C LEU A 103 -3.64 -12.12 8.12
N GLN A 104 -3.79 -12.60 6.89
CA GLN A 104 -3.81 -14.04 6.59
C GLN A 104 -2.48 -14.70 6.96
N LEU A 105 -1.34 -14.05 6.65
CA LEU A 105 -0.02 -14.56 7.05
C LEU A 105 0.14 -14.62 8.57
N LEU A 106 -0.27 -13.58 9.30
CA LEU A 106 -0.25 -13.56 10.77
C LEU A 106 -1.15 -14.66 11.37
N GLY A 107 -2.36 -14.83 10.82
CA GLY A 107 -3.29 -15.86 11.24
C GLY A 107 -2.73 -17.27 11.03
N ARG A 108 -2.17 -17.54 9.84
CA ARG A 108 -1.49 -18.81 9.55
C ARG A 108 -0.29 -19.05 10.47
N PHE A 109 0.52 -18.02 10.71
CA PHE A 109 1.65 -18.11 11.63
C PHE A 109 1.20 -18.53 13.04
N LYS A 110 0.18 -17.87 13.59
CA LYS A 110 -0.39 -18.25 14.89
C LYS A 110 -0.91 -19.69 14.91
N GLN A 111 -1.59 -20.10 13.84
CA GLN A 111 -2.16 -21.44 13.74
C GLN A 111 -1.08 -22.54 13.75
N HIS A 112 0.02 -22.33 13.02
CA HIS A 112 1.10 -23.30 12.88
C HIS A 112 2.16 -23.23 13.99
N HIS A 113 2.37 -22.07 14.61
CA HIS A 113 3.42 -21.84 15.61
C HIS A 113 2.83 -21.40 16.96
N ARG A 114 1.92 -22.20 17.52
CA ARG A 114 1.20 -21.87 18.77
C ARG A 114 2.10 -21.69 19.99
N THR A 115 3.28 -22.30 20.00
CA THR A 115 4.25 -22.21 21.10
C THR A 115 5.04 -20.90 21.06
N VAL A 116 5.05 -20.19 19.91
CA VAL A 116 5.77 -18.92 19.78
C VAL A 116 4.92 -17.80 20.35
N THR A 117 5.40 -17.18 21.43
CA THR A 117 4.78 -15.99 22.01
C THR A 117 5.24 -14.75 21.25
N VAL A 118 4.31 -14.12 20.53
CA VAL A 118 4.56 -12.84 19.84
C VAL A 118 4.41 -11.70 20.84
N GLN A 119 5.45 -10.89 21.01
CA GLN A 119 5.44 -9.75 21.94
C GLN A 119 4.88 -8.47 21.29
N CYS A 120 5.19 -8.25 20.02
CA CYS A 120 4.68 -7.12 19.24
C CYS A 120 4.63 -7.47 17.75
N VAL A 121 3.84 -6.70 17.00
CA VAL A 121 3.81 -6.78 15.53
C VAL A 121 4.32 -5.46 14.98
N LEU A 122 5.43 -5.51 14.24
CA LEU A 122 5.96 -4.37 13.50
C LEU A 122 5.45 -4.41 12.06
N ALA A 123 4.79 -3.34 11.63
CA ALA A 123 4.20 -3.25 10.30
C ALA A 123 4.62 -1.96 9.58
N ASP A 124 4.83 -2.04 8.27
CA ASP A 124 5.11 -0.87 7.44
C ASP A 124 3.93 0.14 7.43
N ALA A 125 4.17 1.37 6.95
CA ALA A 125 3.20 2.45 6.81
C ALA A 125 1.97 2.11 5.96
N LEU A 126 2.02 1.04 5.18
CA LEU A 126 0.85 0.51 4.46
C LEU A 126 -0.20 -0.08 5.40
N TYR A 127 0.23 -0.61 6.55
CA TYR A 127 -0.60 -1.39 7.46
C TYR A 127 -1.15 -0.58 8.65
N GLY A 128 -0.89 0.74 8.68
CA GLY A 128 -1.33 1.62 9.76
C GLY A 128 -2.82 1.97 9.78
N THR A 129 -3.68 1.17 9.14
CA THR A 129 -5.14 1.36 9.18
C THR A 129 -5.71 0.75 10.45
N ASP A 130 -6.66 1.44 11.11
CA ASP A 130 -7.28 1.00 12.37
C ASP A 130 -7.73 -0.46 12.33
N ALA A 131 -8.47 -0.86 11.29
CA ALA A 131 -8.95 -2.23 11.11
C ALA A 131 -7.83 -3.28 11.07
N PHE A 132 -6.70 -2.98 10.42
CA PHE A 132 -5.54 -3.88 10.40
C PHE A 132 -4.90 -3.97 11.78
N MET A 133 -4.66 -2.82 12.42
CA MET A 133 -3.97 -2.72 13.70
C MET A 133 -4.74 -3.46 14.80
N GLU A 134 -6.05 -3.23 14.88
CA GLU A 134 -6.93 -3.92 15.83
C GLU A 134 -6.97 -5.43 15.59
N THR A 135 -7.14 -5.85 14.34
CA THR A 135 -7.19 -7.28 14.00
C THR A 135 -5.86 -7.97 14.29
N ALA A 136 -4.74 -7.36 13.91
CA ALA A 136 -3.41 -7.90 14.18
C ALA A 136 -3.12 -7.99 15.69
N SER A 137 -3.52 -6.99 16.47
CA SER A 137 -3.38 -7.00 17.93
C SER A 137 -4.21 -8.12 18.55
N ALA A 138 -5.49 -8.21 18.17
CA ALA A 138 -6.42 -9.24 18.66
C ALA A 138 -5.95 -10.66 18.32
N LEU A 139 -5.33 -10.86 17.15
CA LEU A 139 -4.78 -12.15 16.76
C LEU A 139 -3.78 -12.67 17.80
N PHE A 140 -2.96 -11.84 18.44
CA PHE A 140 -1.98 -12.30 19.43
C PHE A 140 -2.35 -11.99 20.87
N GLY A 141 -3.64 -11.74 21.16
CA GLY A 141 -4.11 -11.50 22.53
C GLY A 141 -3.95 -10.07 23.01
N GLY A 142 -4.04 -9.08 22.11
CA GLY A 142 -3.97 -7.66 22.46
C GLY A 142 -2.54 -7.10 22.48
N VAL A 143 -1.62 -7.71 21.74
CA VAL A 143 -0.22 -7.24 21.69
C VAL A 143 -0.12 -5.86 21.05
N GLN A 144 0.97 -5.17 21.36
CA GLN A 144 1.26 -3.90 20.72
C GLN A 144 1.54 -4.10 19.22
N VAL A 145 0.85 -3.32 18.39
CA VAL A 145 1.12 -3.24 16.95
C VAL A 145 1.69 -1.85 16.68
N ILE A 146 2.87 -1.81 16.06
CA ILE A 146 3.56 -0.56 15.73
C ILE A 146 3.61 -0.44 14.22
N SER A 147 3.09 0.67 13.70
CA SER A 147 3.18 1.01 12.28
C SER A 147 3.73 2.41 12.09
N GLN A 148 4.39 2.62 10.96
CA GLN A 148 4.89 3.93 10.57
C GLN A 148 3.73 4.86 10.20
N LEU A 149 3.71 6.04 10.81
CA LEU A 149 2.73 7.07 10.47
C LEU A 149 3.14 7.82 9.20
N ARG A 150 2.17 8.06 8.32
CA ARG A 150 2.38 8.94 7.16
C ARG A 150 2.07 10.38 7.54
N VAL A 151 2.75 11.32 6.87
CA VAL A 151 2.60 12.77 7.12
C VAL A 151 1.17 13.28 6.92
N ASN A 152 0.40 12.60 6.07
CA ASN A 152 -0.99 12.90 5.75
C ASN A 152 -2.00 12.20 6.67
N ASN A 153 -1.55 11.41 7.65
CA ASN A 153 -2.43 10.83 8.65
C ASN A 153 -2.79 11.89 9.71
N ASN A 154 -3.95 11.72 10.32
CA ASN A 154 -4.33 12.44 11.52
C ASN A 154 -3.99 11.60 12.75
N VAL A 155 -3.56 12.26 13.82
CA VAL A 155 -3.27 11.63 15.11
C VAL A 155 -4.11 12.30 16.20
N ARG A 156 -4.53 11.50 17.17
CA ARG A 156 -5.20 12.04 18.37
C ARG A 156 -4.14 12.39 19.41
N PHE A 157 -3.95 13.66 19.69
CA PHE A 157 -3.04 14.17 20.72
C PHE A 157 -3.81 15.04 21.72
N ARG A 158 -3.75 14.69 23.02
CA ARG A 158 -4.49 15.39 24.09
C ARG A 158 -5.98 15.59 23.76
N ASN A 159 -6.63 14.52 23.31
CA ASN A 159 -8.04 14.49 22.90
C ASN A 159 -8.41 15.42 21.73
N ARG A 160 -7.42 15.88 20.94
CA ARG A 160 -7.62 16.65 19.70
C ARG A 160 -7.07 15.87 18.52
N THR A 161 -7.78 15.92 17.40
CA THR A 161 -7.31 15.37 16.13
C THR A 161 -6.43 16.41 15.46
N VAL A 162 -5.15 16.09 15.27
CA VAL A 162 -4.14 16.99 14.68
C VAL A 162 -3.46 16.26 13.54
N SER A 163 -3.09 16.97 12.47
CA SER A 163 -2.33 16.35 11.39
C SER A 163 -0.90 15.99 11.86
N VAL A 164 -0.37 14.86 11.38
CA VAL A 164 1.02 14.45 11.71
C VAL A 164 2.02 15.53 11.27
N ALA A 165 1.81 16.12 10.10
CA ALA A 165 2.64 17.21 9.57
C ALA A 165 2.78 18.38 10.57
N GLU A 166 1.65 18.86 11.07
CA GLU A 166 1.60 19.98 12.01
C GLU A 166 2.29 19.60 13.33
N LYS A 167 2.00 18.41 13.87
CA LYS A 167 2.57 17.99 15.15
C LYS A 167 4.08 17.79 15.09
N LEU A 168 4.61 17.20 14.03
CA LEU A 168 6.06 17.02 13.85
C LEU A 168 6.78 18.37 13.72
N SER A 169 6.18 19.32 12.98
CA SER A 169 6.74 20.66 12.85
C SER A 169 6.84 21.41 14.18
N LEU A 170 5.86 21.22 15.07
CA LEU A 170 5.85 21.79 16.41
C LEU A 170 6.92 21.18 17.32
N MET A 171 7.13 19.85 17.23
CA MET A 171 8.16 19.17 18.02
C MET A 171 9.59 19.50 17.57
N GLN A 172 9.81 19.75 16.27
CA GLN A 172 11.10 20.22 15.78
C GLN A 172 11.42 21.64 16.25
N LYS A 173 10.42 22.54 16.26
CA LYS A 173 10.58 23.91 16.74
C LYS A 173 10.91 23.99 18.23
N SER A 174 10.34 23.11 19.06
CA SER A 174 10.67 23.06 20.49
C SER A 174 12.08 22.54 20.75
N ASN A 175 12.59 21.61 19.92
CA ASN A 175 13.93 21.04 20.10
C ASN A 175 15.07 21.92 19.56
N CYS A 176 14.79 22.87 18.65
CA CYS A 176 15.77 23.86 18.22
C CYS A 176 15.83 25.10 19.13
N ALA A 177 14.94 25.20 20.12
CA ALA A 177 14.92 26.28 21.10
C ALA A 177 15.58 25.88 22.44
N SER A 178 16.26 24.73 22.49
CA SER A 178 16.99 24.19 23.64
C SER A 178 18.48 24.12 23.33
#